data_AF-K2H3L2-F1
#
_entry.id   AF-K2H3L2-F1
#
_cell.length_a   1.000
_cell.length_b   1.000
_cell.length_c   1.000
_cell.angle_alpha   90.00
_cell.angle_beta   90.00
_cell.angle_gamma   90.00
#
_symmetry.space_group_name_H-M   'P 1'
#
loop_
_entity.id
_entity.type
_entity.pdbx_description
1 polymer ?
#
loop_
_entity_poly.entity_id
_entity_poly.type
_entity_poly.pdbx_seq_one_letter_code
_entity_poly.pdbx_strand_id
1 'polypeptide(L)'
;MNVKTEIKDESTSSSDDELVDTQYDPSDITQYDLAIRWISSEEFSQETLTKIQKILCEALEERIDSVNIITDLSLFHSINTKSNDIVLVFKFTESTCFKQLILGPAPTDIEAVDKFRYYWGESCELRRFRDGRLLYVVPSERLWMETYSCNEYFIKLLITKHFNVNENQLVSNLTSITSALPPFSQCLEVIECISELSNLIKDLNLPLSVNTVKSFGSYTRYTSYSIPQRIKDYNKIHQYMYIDSIPLIIKFEDSNKWPDELHGIKLMKSAFSIKIKELLRAQSILGKVFPNRFELYYKGYIFNILFDVPQGLALLRMGTGDGVEDYINKYQRIPLTSIWMSQYPGKYPALTQSSRLLKKWFSSRMFSNYFNDDLIDAMTIHFFLNEPIHSPQKFFLTFIETLATNDSYPIYFGDSFDVESSHGIVFNFEDQPEVSKYLNSIAPSIRVVKYLCGVAKQCWKLLDSNFCLKTGAKFNKALFSAHLPKGGIQIILDKLLLTKQNVNYNEACTSNTLSLLMKEVAVIDFDPLKIFTNELNRYFGNDTLLFVDLLEGSTIVLMFNPSTTLGKVITEKNESCELSTLLPKESIMTYGELKKVIKLMGGSLVKDVTIL
;
A
#
# COMPACT_ATOMS: atom_id res chain seq x y z
N MET A 1 76.12 3.98 -0.19
CA MET A 1 76.22 4.74 -1.47
C MET A 1 74.81 5.06 -1.92
N ASN A 2 74.49 6.35 -1.95
CA ASN A 2 73.43 7.05 -2.68
C ASN A 2 71.98 6.53 -2.67
N VAL A 3 71.18 7.24 -1.86
CA VAL A 3 69.88 7.79 -2.21
C VAL A 3 69.88 8.37 -3.64
N LYS A 4 68.84 8.07 -4.42
CA LYS A 4 68.24 9.00 -5.40
C LYS A 4 66.81 8.57 -5.73
N THR A 5 65.88 9.31 -5.14
CA THR A 5 64.56 9.65 -5.65
C THR A 5 64.66 10.26 -7.05
N GLU A 6 63.85 9.79 -8.00
CA GLU A 6 63.49 10.53 -9.20
C GLU A 6 61.97 10.66 -9.30
N ILE A 7 61.57 11.93 -9.27
CA ILE A 7 60.28 12.50 -9.65
C ILE A 7 60.45 12.97 -11.11
N LYS A 8 59.42 12.78 -11.94
CA LYS A 8 58.95 13.66 -13.03
C LYS A 8 57.82 12.93 -13.77
N ASP A 9 56.58 13.36 -13.61
CA ASP A 9 55.87 14.41 -14.36
C ASP A 9 55.11 13.79 -15.54
N GLU A 10 53.78 13.72 -15.44
CA GLU A 10 52.91 13.83 -16.62
C GLU A 10 51.49 14.26 -16.22
N SER A 11 51.19 15.51 -16.59
CA SER A 11 49.91 16.06 -17.05
C SER A 11 48.63 15.80 -16.24
N THR A 12 48.19 16.90 -15.64
CA THR A 12 46.79 17.35 -15.55
C THR A 12 45.90 16.87 -16.70
N SER A 13 44.89 16.07 -16.37
CA SER A 13 43.60 16.09 -17.06
C SER A 13 42.52 16.12 -15.99
N SER A 14 41.84 17.25 -15.89
CA SER A 14 40.57 17.40 -15.21
C SER A 14 39.60 16.35 -15.74
N SER A 15 39.27 15.35 -14.91
CA SER A 15 37.99 14.68 -15.05
C SER A 15 36.96 15.64 -14.47
N ASP A 16 36.49 16.54 -15.32
CA ASP A 16 35.19 17.15 -15.14
C ASP A 16 34.18 16.00 -15.14
N ASP A 17 33.92 15.45 -13.95
CA ASP A 17 32.66 14.78 -13.68
C ASP A 17 31.61 15.89 -13.82
N GLU A 18 31.15 16.11 -15.04
CA GLU A 18 29.88 16.76 -15.33
C GLU A 18 28.82 15.93 -14.59
N LEU A 19 28.59 16.29 -13.33
CA LEU A 19 27.29 16.19 -12.70
C LEU A 19 26.31 16.71 -13.75
N VAL A 20 25.54 15.80 -14.33
CA VAL A 20 24.40 16.16 -15.16
C VAL A 20 23.50 16.95 -14.24
N ASP A 21 23.66 18.27 -14.29
CA ASP A 21 22.79 19.24 -13.65
C ASP A 21 21.44 19.00 -14.30
N THR A 22 20.61 18.17 -13.65
CA THR A 22 19.23 17.96 -14.06
C THR A 22 18.63 19.35 -14.13
N GLN A 23 18.43 19.86 -15.35
CA GLN A 23 17.92 21.20 -15.59
C GLN A 23 16.70 21.37 -14.70
N TYR A 24 16.80 22.27 -13.73
CA TYR A 24 15.69 22.62 -12.87
C TYR A 24 14.56 23.15 -13.74
N ASP A 25 13.60 22.29 -14.07
CA ASP A 25 12.41 22.65 -14.82
C ASP A 25 11.31 23.00 -13.81
N PRO A 26 11.03 24.29 -13.56
CA PRO A 26 10.03 24.68 -12.57
C PRO A 26 8.62 24.17 -12.87
N SER A 27 8.33 23.74 -14.11
CA SER A 27 7.04 23.21 -14.53
C SER A 27 6.84 21.74 -14.14
N ASP A 28 7.92 20.99 -13.90
CA ASP A 28 7.83 19.62 -13.39
C ASP A 28 7.37 19.64 -11.94
N ILE A 29 6.15 19.14 -11.70
CA ILE A 29 5.52 19.12 -10.38
C ILE A 29 5.98 17.94 -9.52
N THR A 30 6.67 16.94 -10.09
CA THR A 30 7.10 15.72 -9.40
C THR A 30 8.37 15.90 -8.58
N GLN A 31 9.18 16.93 -8.88
CA GLN A 31 10.41 17.19 -8.14
C GLN A 31 10.19 17.76 -6.73
N TYR A 32 8.96 18.23 -6.40
CA TYR A 32 8.66 18.93 -5.16
C TYR A 32 8.02 18.01 -4.11
N ASP A 33 8.53 18.04 -2.88
CA ASP A 33 7.92 17.30 -1.76
C ASP A 33 6.61 17.96 -1.29
N LEU A 34 6.55 19.29 -1.33
CA LEU A 34 5.37 20.09 -1.02
C LEU A 34 5.36 21.35 -1.87
N ALA A 35 4.17 21.77 -2.30
CA ALA A 35 3.93 23.07 -2.88
C ALA A 35 2.73 23.75 -2.21
N ILE A 36 2.83 25.05 -1.98
CA ILE A 36 1.76 25.86 -1.38
C ILE A 36 1.54 27.08 -2.27
N ARG A 37 0.37 27.15 -2.89
CA ARG A 37 -0.11 28.37 -3.55
C ARG A 37 -0.63 29.33 -2.50
N TRP A 38 -0.08 30.54 -2.52
CA TRP A 38 -0.57 31.67 -1.73
C TRP A 38 -1.41 32.56 -2.63
N ILE A 39 -2.71 32.58 -2.36
CA ILE A 39 -3.69 33.41 -3.07
C ILE A 39 -3.62 34.84 -2.56
N SER A 40 -3.27 35.78 -3.44
CA SER A 40 -3.12 37.20 -3.11
C SER A 40 -3.88 38.09 -4.10
N SER A 41 -4.52 39.13 -3.58
CA SER A 41 -5.07 40.22 -4.39
C SER A 41 -4.01 41.23 -4.81
N GLU A 42 -2.93 41.34 -4.04
CA GLU A 42 -1.85 42.33 -4.22
C GLU A 42 -0.59 41.67 -4.76
N GLU A 43 0.17 42.40 -5.58
CA GLU A 43 1.48 41.95 -6.04
C GLU A 43 2.48 41.94 -4.89
N PHE A 44 3.32 40.90 -4.85
CA PHE A 44 4.38 40.78 -3.86
C PHE A 44 5.59 41.63 -4.27
N SER A 45 6.03 42.52 -3.39
CA SER A 45 7.29 43.23 -3.56
C SER A 45 8.48 42.27 -3.40
N GLN A 46 9.59 42.54 -4.10
CA GLN A 46 10.81 41.73 -4.00
C GLN A 46 11.36 41.66 -2.56
N GLU A 47 11.19 42.72 -1.78
CA GLU A 47 11.55 42.75 -0.36
C GLU A 47 10.70 41.76 0.46
N THR A 48 9.40 41.67 0.16
CA THR A 48 8.49 40.71 0.80
C THR A 48 8.87 39.28 0.44
N LEU A 49 9.14 39.00 -0.84
CA LEU A 49 9.58 37.67 -1.30
C LEU A 49 10.87 37.23 -0.62
N THR A 50 11.86 38.13 -0.53
CA THR A 50 13.14 37.89 0.16
C THR A 50 12.89 37.61 1.65
N LYS A 51 11.99 38.36 2.30
CA LYS A 51 11.63 38.15 3.70
C LYS A 51 10.95 36.79 3.93
N ILE A 52 10.04 36.38 3.04
CA ILE A 52 9.38 35.07 3.09
C ILE A 52 10.43 33.96 3.03
N GLN A 53 11.30 34.00 2.02
CA GLN A 53 12.32 32.98 1.83
C GLN A 53 13.26 32.90 3.03
N LYS A 54 13.74 34.05 3.54
CA LYS A 54 14.61 34.12 4.71
C LYS A 54 13.98 33.48 5.95
N ILE A 55 12.74 33.84 6.29
CA ILE A 55 12.06 33.31 7.48
C ILE A 55 11.87 31.79 7.36
N LEU A 56 11.44 31.31 6.19
CA LEU A 56 11.21 29.88 5.97
C LEU A 56 12.51 29.08 6.03
N CYS A 57 13.59 29.54 5.38
CA CYS A 57 14.91 28.91 5.44
C CYS A 57 15.45 28.85 6.87
N GLU A 58 15.45 29.97 7.60
CA GLU A 58 16.05 30.05 8.94
C GLU A 58 15.23 29.30 9.99
N ALA A 59 13.90 29.27 9.88
CA ALA A 59 13.04 28.59 10.84
C ALA A 59 12.94 27.07 10.61
N LEU A 60 13.16 26.61 9.38
CA LEU A 60 13.01 25.21 8.96
C LEU A 60 14.32 24.58 8.48
N GLU A 61 15.47 25.16 8.86
CA GLU A 61 16.82 24.78 8.43
C GLU A 61 17.10 23.27 8.55
N GLU A 62 16.64 22.60 9.62
CA GLU A 62 16.88 21.16 9.79
C GLU A 62 15.95 20.26 8.94
N ARG A 63 14.89 20.83 8.34
CA ARG A 63 13.78 20.08 7.72
C ARG A 63 13.69 20.24 6.21
N ILE A 64 14.20 21.33 5.67
CA ILE A 64 14.00 21.73 4.27
C ILE A 64 15.37 22.01 3.67
N ASP A 65 15.68 21.32 2.58
CA ASP A 65 16.92 21.52 1.83
C ASP A 65 16.85 22.81 1.00
N SER A 66 15.70 23.08 0.39
CA SER A 66 15.47 24.32 -0.36
C SER A 66 14.00 24.73 -0.38
N VAL A 67 13.81 26.05 -0.43
CA VAL A 67 12.52 26.69 -0.72
C VAL A 67 12.70 27.68 -1.86
N ASN A 68 11.91 27.51 -2.91
CA ASN A 68 11.87 28.41 -4.06
C ASN A 68 10.48 29.04 -4.17
N ILE A 69 10.44 30.26 -4.72
CA ILE A 69 9.20 30.99 -4.95
C ILE A 69 9.01 31.14 -6.46
N ILE A 70 7.90 30.60 -6.95
CA ILE A 70 7.51 30.68 -8.36
C ILE A 70 6.44 31.76 -8.49
N THR A 71 6.76 32.81 -9.25
CA THR A 71 5.87 33.94 -9.54
C THR A 71 5.21 33.81 -10.90
N ASP A 72 5.88 33.18 -11.87
CA ASP A 72 5.28 32.89 -13.17
C ASP A 72 4.47 31.59 -13.10
N LEU A 73 3.18 31.73 -12.78
CA LEU A 73 2.29 30.58 -12.65
C LEU A 73 1.78 30.05 -14.00
N SER A 74 2.08 30.72 -15.12
CA SER A 74 1.73 30.24 -16.46
C SER A 74 2.43 28.93 -16.83
N LEU A 75 3.51 28.60 -16.09
CA LEU A 75 4.23 27.34 -16.16
C LEU A 75 3.37 26.14 -15.70
N PHE A 76 2.36 26.36 -14.86
CA PHE A 76 1.49 25.30 -14.36
C PHE A 76 0.19 25.20 -15.16
N HIS A 77 -0.11 24.02 -15.68
CA HIS A 77 -1.33 23.79 -16.47
C HIS A 77 -2.61 24.12 -15.68
N SER A 78 -2.62 23.86 -14.37
CA SER A 78 -3.73 24.13 -13.45
C SER A 78 -3.93 25.61 -13.11
N ILE A 79 -2.90 26.45 -13.23
CA ILE A 79 -2.92 27.86 -12.81
C ILE A 79 -2.54 28.77 -14.00
N ASN A 80 -3.04 28.45 -15.19
CA ASN A 80 -2.75 29.20 -16.41
C ASN A 80 -3.53 30.52 -16.53
N THR A 81 -3.72 31.24 -15.42
CA THR A 81 -4.42 32.53 -15.37
C THR A 81 -3.50 33.59 -14.81
N LYS A 82 -3.55 34.81 -15.35
CA LYS A 82 -2.86 35.96 -14.74
C LYS A 82 -3.39 36.16 -13.32
N SER A 83 -2.54 35.91 -12.35
CA SER A 83 -2.83 36.10 -10.93
C SER A 83 -1.61 36.69 -10.24
N ASN A 84 -1.85 37.45 -9.17
CA ASN A 84 -0.79 37.95 -8.28
C ASN A 84 -0.34 36.89 -7.25
N ASP A 85 -0.84 35.65 -7.41
CA ASP A 85 -0.51 34.53 -6.56
C ASP A 85 0.95 34.11 -6.75
N ILE A 86 1.51 33.48 -5.72
CA ILE A 86 2.82 32.84 -5.78
C ILE A 86 2.68 31.38 -5.36
N VAL A 87 3.60 30.54 -5.83
CA VAL A 87 3.72 29.15 -5.38
C VAL A 87 5.05 28.97 -4.67
N LEU A 88 4.98 28.61 -3.39
CA LEU A 88 6.12 28.22 -2.59
C LEU A 88 6.35 26.72 -2.80
N VAL A 89 7.53 26.34 -3.28
CA VAL A 89 7.89 24.93 -3.51
C VAL A 89 9.03 24.53 -2.59
N PHE A 90 8.94 23.31 -2.04
CA PHE A 90 9.82 22.83 -0.99
C PHE A 90 10.42 21.46 -1.35
N LYS A 91 11.72 21.30 -1.09
CA LYS A 91 12.41 20.01 -1.02
C LYS A 91 12.80 19.72 0.43
N PHE A 92 12.43 18.56 0.94
CA PHE A 92 12.67 18.20 2.34
C PHE A 92 13.98 17.47 2.53
N THR A 93 14.57 17.64 3.73
CA THR A 93 15.78 16.94 4.14
C THR A 93 15.46 15.52 4.64
N GLU A 94 16.36 14.57 4.40
CA GLU A 94 16.18 13.15 4.70
C GLU A 94 15.98 12.82 6.20
N SER A 95 16.64 13.54 7.11
CA SER A 95 16.83 13.05 8.49
C SER A 95 15.85 13.58 9.54
N THR A 96 15.22 14.74 9.35
CA THR A 96 14.39 15.37 10.42
C THR A 96 13.01 15.85 10.01
N CYS A 97 12.71 15.93 8.71
CA CYS A 97 11.46 16.53 8.22
C CYS A 97 10.19 15.81 8.71
N PHE A 98 10.30 14.56 9.17
CA PHE A 98 9.18 13.75 9.65
C PHE A 98 8.92 13.86 11.17
N LYS A 99 9.80 14.53 11.92
CA LYS A 99 9.61 14.68 13.37
C LYS A 99 8.34 15.49 13.63
N GLN A 100 7.52 15.08 14.59
CA GLN A 100 6.27 15.78 14.93
C GLN A 100 6.49 17.06 15.74
N LEU A 101 7.73 17.37 16.10
CA LEU A 101 8.10 18.52 16.88
C LEU A 101 9.35 19.17 16.28
N ILE A 102 9.43 20.49 16.35
CA ILE A 102 10.65 21.24 16.07
C ILE A 102 11.42 21.37 17.37
N LEU A 103 12.67 20.93 17.35
CA LEU A 103 13.58 21.11 18.48
C LEU A 103 14.16 22.52 18.41
N GLY A 104 14.11 23.21 19.53
CA GLY A 104 14.74 24.51 19.74
C GLY A 104 15.92 24.42 20.71
N PRO A 105 16.48 25.58 21.06
CA PRO A 105 17.66 25.67 21.92
C PRO A 105 17.36 25.37 23.39
N ALA A 106 18.43 25.15 24.17
CA ALA A 106 18.36 25.07 25.61
C ALA A 106 18.06 26.44 26.23
N PRO A 107 17.35 26.52 27.38
CA PRO A 107 17.02 27.78 28.05
C PRO A 107 18.21 28.65 28.45
N THR A 108 19.39 28.05 28.52
CA THR A 108 20.65 28.73 28.86
C THR A 108 21.19 29.60 27.73
N ASP A 109 20.81 29.33 26.47
CA ASP A 109 21.24 30.07 25.31
C ASP A 109 20.21 31.17 24.97
N ILE A 110 20.38 32.34 25.59
CA ILE A 110 19.39 33.43 25.53
C ILE A 110 19.24 33.95 24.09
N GLU A 111 20.34 34.11 23.35
CA GLU A 111 20.30 34.63 21.97
C GLU A 111 19.58 33.67 21.02
N ALA A 112 19.88 32.37 21.10
CA ALA A 112 19.18 31.37 20.31
C ALA A 112 17.70 31.28 20.70
N VAL A 113 17.39 31.39 21.99
CA VAL A 113 16.00 31.39 22.49
C VAL A 113 15.22 32.58 21.95
N ASP A 114 15.81 33.78 21.94
CA ASP A 114 15.16 34.97 21.40
C ASP A 114 14.92 34.84 19.90
N LYS A 115 15.89 34.31 19.14
CA LYS A 115 15.72 34.00 17.70
C LYS A 115 14.62 32.95 17.49
N PHE A 116 14.59 31.89 18.29
CA PHE A 116 13.57 30.84 18.20
C PHE A 116 12.16 31.38 18.53
N ARG A 117 12.04 32.21 19.57
CA ARG A 117 10.79 32.88 19.95
C ARG A 117 10.34 33.91 18.92
N TYR A 118 11.27 34.60 18.25
CA TYR A 118 10.93 35.48 17.14
C TYR A 118 10.16 34.73 16.05
N TYR A 119 10.64 33.56 15.62
CA TYR A 119 9.92 32.78 14.61
C TYR A 119 8.62 32.17 15.14
N TRP A 120 8.67 31.49 16.28
CA TRP A 120 7.58 30.60 16.72
C TRP A 120 6.66 31.19 17.80
N GLY A 121 7.17 32.07 18.67
CA GLY A 121 6.35 32.88 19.59
C GLY A 121 5.57 32.04 20.59
N GLU A 122 4.25 32.20 20.63
CA GLU A 122 3.37 31.51 21.59
C GLU A 122 3.29 29.99 21.37
N SER A 123 3.65 29.50 20.18
CA SER A 123 3.71 28.06 19.89
C SER A 123 4.94 27.38 20.51
N CYS A 124 5.87 28.15 21.09
CA CYS A 124 7.01 27.60 21.83
C CYS A 124 6.58 27.12 23.21
N GLU A 125 6.88 25.87 23.53
CA GLU A 125 6.77 25.33 24.88
C GLU A 125 8.12 24.82 25.37
N LEU A 126 8.28 24.77 26.70
CA LEU A 126 9.48 24.21 27.31
C LEU A 126 9.23 22.76 27.70
N ARG A 127 10.01 21.83 27.14
CA ARG A 127 9.80 20.40 27.35
C ARG A 127 11.05 19.73 27.92
N ARG A 128 10.84 18.94 28.98
CA ARG A 128 11.87 18.08 29.57
C ARG A 128 11.81 16.69 28.93
N PHE A 129 12.92 16.24 28.36
CA PHE A 129 13.04 14.95 27.71
C PHE A 129 13.50 13.86 28.69
N ARG A 130 13.33 12.58 28.30
CA ARG A 130 13.68 11.41 29.14
C ARG A 130 15.17 11.33 29.47
N ASP A 131 16.01 11.90 28.62
CA ASP A 131 17.45 12.03 28.82
C ASP A 131 17.82 13.18 29.78
N GLY A 132 16.84 13.87 30.34
CA GLY A 132 17.01 14.97 31.28
C GLY A 132 17.22 16.34 30.64
N ARG A 133 17.39 16.42 29.31
CA ARG A 133 17.55 17.69 28.58
C ARG A 133 16.26 18.52 28.68
N LEU A 134 16.45 19.84 28.80
CA LEU A 134 15.38 20.83 28.83
C LEU A 134 15.58 21.74 27.62
N LEU A 135 14.65 21.69 26.67
CA LEU A 135 14.74 22.43 25.40
C LEU A 135 13.42 23.14 25.11
N TYR A 136 13.48 24.26 24.39
CA TYR A 136 12.30 24.78 23.72
C TYR A 136 11.88 23.85 22.59
N VAL A 137 10.58 23.68 22.38
CA VAL A 137 10.03 22.88 21.29
C VAL A 137 8.78 23.54 20.73
N VAL A 138 8.48 23.21 19.47
CA VAL A 138 7.18 23.53 18.86
C VAL A 138 6.52 22.21 18.47
N PRO A 139 5.50 21.75 19.22
CA PRO A 139 4.77 20.54 18.86
C PRO A 139 3.85 20.83 17.67
N SER A 140 3.62 19.82 16.83
CA SER A 140 2.47 19.85 15.93
C SER A 140 1.21 19.53 16.72
N GLU A 141 0.16 20.35 16.56
CA GLU A 141 -1.16 20.07 17.13
C GLU A 141 -1.93 18.97 16.37
N ARG A 142 -1.42 18.55 15.20
CA ARG A 142 -2.03 17.49 14.41
C ARG A 142 -1.54 16.12 14.85
N LEU A 143 -2.47 15.19 15.03
CA LEU A 143 -2.12 13.79 15.21
C LEU A 143 -1.37 13.31 13.95
N TRP A 144 -0.20 12.72 14.14
CA TRP A 144 0.61 12.11 13.07
C TRP A 144 -0.13 11.08 12.22
N MET A 145 -1.21 10.55 12.77
CA MET A 145 -2.09 9.58 12.14
C MET A 145 -3.07 10.20 11.14
N GLU A 146 -3.34 11.51 11.24
CA GLU A 146 -4.34 12.21 10.43
C GLU A 146 -3.71 12.93 9.23
N THR A 147 -2.50 13.49 9.38
CA THR A 147 -1.79 14.15 8.28
C THR A 147 -0.29 14.01 8.47
N TYR A 148 0.42 13.37 7.52
CA TYR A 148 1.88 13.20 7.61
C TYR A 148 2.67 14.46 7.23
N SER A 149 2.01 15.48 6.67
CA SER A 149 2.67 16.75 6.40
C SER A 149 2.66 17.64 7.64
N CYS A 150 3.34 17.21 8.71
CA CYS A 150 3.66 18.12 9.82
C CYS A 150 4.41 19.36 9.30
N ASN A 151 5.18 19.21 8.22
CA ASN A 151 5.83 20.32 7.51
C ASN A 151 4.83 21.32 6.95
N GLU A 152 3.73 20.89 6.32
CA GLU A 152 2.66 21.80 5.89
C GLU A 152 2.11 22.61 7.06
N TYR A 153 1.89 21.97 8.22
CA TYR A 153 1.42 22.66 9.43
C TYR A 153 2.42 23.74 9.87
N PHE A 154 3.70 23.40 10.01
CA PHE A 154 4.73 24.35 10.44
C PHE A 154 4.93 25.50 9.44
N ILE A 155 4.91 25.21 8.15
CA ILE A 155 5.04 26.23 7.10
C ILE A 155 3.82 27.18 7.14
N LYS A 156 2.60 26.65 7.22
CA LYS A 156 1.40 27.47 7.33
C LYS A 156 1.43 28.34 8.58
N LEU A 157 1.82 27.77 9.73
CA LEU A 157 1.95 28.50 10.99
C LEU A 157 2.93 29.69 10.88
N LEU A 158 4.08 29.50 10.22
CA LEU A 158 5.04 30.58 9.99
C LEU A 158 4.46 31.67 9.09
N ILE A 159 3.80 31.28 8.00
CA ILE A 159 3.25 32.24 7.02
C ILE A 159 2.12 33.06 7.65
N THR A 160 1.16 32.41 8.32
CA THR A 160 0.03 33.10 8.95
C THR A 160 0.50 34.09 10.01
N LYS A 161 1.50 33.70 10.81
CA LYS A 161 2.05 34.54 11.87
C LYS A 161 2.82 35.76 11.36
N HIS A 162 3.74 35.59 10.41
CA HIS A 162 4.65 36.68 10.00
C HIS A 162 4.07 37.61 8.93
N PHE A 163 3.03 37.16 8.21
CA PHE A 163 2.46 37.90 7.07
C PHE A 163 0.97 38.20 7.22
N ASN A 164 0.34 37.88 8.37
CA ASN A 164 -1.07 38.13 8.66
C ASN A 164 -2.02 37.59 7.58
N VAL A 165 -1.76 36.35 7.15
CA VAL A 165 -2.49 35.65 6.10
C VAL A 165 -3.50 34.70 6.72
N ASN A 166 -4.68 34.58 6.12
CA ASN A 166 -5.63 33.56 6.53
C ASN A 166 -5.26 32.21 5.92
N GLU A 167 -5.39 31.11 6.68
CA GLU A 167 -5.11 29.75 6.18
C GLU A 167 -5.86 29.41 4.87
N ASN A 168 -7.05 29.98 4.68
CA ASN A 168 -7.87 29.79 3.47
C ASN A 168 -7.24 30.34 2.18
N GLN A 169 -6.22 31.19 2.30
CA GLN A 169 -5.43 31.72 1.19
C GLN A 169 -4.25 30.80 0.85
N LEU A 170 -3.92 29.83 1.70
CA LEU A 170 -2.79 28.91 1.54
C LEU A 170 -3.29 27.53 1.09
N VAL A 171 -3.14 27.25 -0.20
CA VAL A 171 -3.62 26.02 -0.85
C VAL A 171 -2.45 25.10 -1.15
N SER A 172 -2.38 23.97 -0.44
CA SER A 172 -1.32 22.98 -0.60
C SER A 172 -1.61 22.00 -1.73
N ASN A 173 -0.56 21.47 -2.37
CA ASN A 173 -0.71 20.49 -3.45
C ASN A 173 -1.21 19.14 -2.93
N LEU A 174 -2.39 18.74 -3.42
CA LEU A 174 -2.88 17.37 -3.32
C LEU A 174 -2.90 16.77 -1.89
N THR A 175 -2.91 17.59 -0.84
CA THR A 175 -2.87 17.10 0.55
C THR A 175 -4.14 16.34 0.92
N SER A 176 -5.24 16.59 0.21
CA SER A 176 -6.49 15.85 0.36
C SER A 176 -6.38 14.37 -0.04
N ILE A 177 -5.40 13.93 -0.83
CA ILE A 177 -5.32 12.52 -1.28
C ILE A 177 -5.03 11.56 -0.12
N THR A 178 -4.26 11.99 0.89
CA THR A 178 -3.93 11.17 2.06
C THR A 178 -5.06 11.14 3.07
N SER A 179 -5.93 12.16 3.10
CA SER A 179 -7.13 12.19 3.95
C SER A 179 -8.16 11.10 3.60
N ALA A 180 -8.05 10.48 2.43
CA ALA A 180 -8.87 9.34 2.02
C ALA A 180 -8.44 8.01 2.65
N LEU A 181 -7.32 7.97 3.40
CA LEU A 181 -6.79 6.77 4.01
C LEU A 181 -7.33 6.57 5.44
N PRO A 182 -7.60 5.32 5.86
CA PRO A 182 -7.99 5.06 7.23
C PRO A 182 -6.84 5.33 8.23
N PRO A 183 -7.14 5.56 9.53
CA PRO A 183 -6.12 5.73 10.56
C PRO A 183 -5.17 4.54 10.70
N PHE A 184 -3.94 4.79 11.15
CA PHE A 184 -2.87 3.78 11.21
C PHE A 184 -2.64 3.13 12.58
N SER A 185 -3.22 3.68 13.67
CA SER A 185 -2.92 3.29 15.06
C SER A 185 -3.00 1.80 15.36
N GLN A 186 -3.97 1.10 14.79
CA GLN A 186 -4.26 -0.30 15.11
C GLN A 186 -3.17 -1.27 14.65
N CYS A 187 -2.27 -0.86 13.76
CA CYS A 187 -1.21 -1.71 13.24
C CYS A 187 -0.18 -2.06 14.32
N LEU A 188 0.15 -1.10 15.20
CA LEU A 188 1.09 -1.31 16.30
C LEU A 188 0.57 -2.33 17.31
N GLU A 189 -0.70 -2.24 17.67
CA GLU A 189 -1.36 -3.19 18.58
C GLU A 189 -1.29 -4.63 18.05
N VAL A 190 -1.47 -4.81 16.73
CA VAL A 190 -1.37 -6.12 16.08
C VAL A 190 0.05 -6.67 16.15
N ILE A 191 1.07 -5.84 15.90
CA ILE A 191 2.48 -6.24 15.93
C ILE A 191 2.92 -6.63 17.35
N GLU A 192 2.52 -5.86 18.35
CA GLU A 192 2.76 -6.19 19.76
C GLU A 192 2.10 -7.52 20.14
N CYS A 193 0.85 -7.73 19.74
CA CYS A 193 0.10 -8.95 19.96
C CYS A 193 0.77 -10.18 19.30
N ILE A 194 1.27 -10.03 18.08
CA ILE A 194 2.06 -11.06 17.38
C ILE A 194 3.33 -11.42 18.17
N SER A 195 4.06 -10.42 18.64
CA SER A 195 5.32 -10.61 19.37
C SER A 195 5.10 -11.37 20.68
N GLU A 196 4.11 -10.93 21.47
CA GLU A 196 3.75 -11.60 22.72
C GLU A 196 3.33 -13.07 22.51
N LEU A 197 2.39 -13.32 21.59
CA LEU A 197 1.93 -14.67 21.32
C LEU A 197 3.06 -15.56 20.78
N SER A 198 3.94 -15.00 19.95
CA SER A 198 5.11 -15.70 19.43
C SER A 198 6.05 -16.15 20.56
N ASN A 199 6.26 -15.32 21.59
CA ASN A 199 7.08 -15.68 22.75
C ASN A 199 6.39 -16.76 23.60
N LEU A 200 5.08 -16.61 23.86
CA LEU A 200 4.32 -17.63 24.59
C LEU A 200 4.35 -19.01 23.92
N ILE A 201 4.27 -19.06 22.59
CA ILE A 201 4.37 -20.30 21.82
C ILE A 201 5.78 -20.92 21.90
N LYS A 202 6.83 -20.10 21.89
CA LYS A 202 8.22 -20.57 22.01
C LYS A 202 8.51 -21.17 23.39
N ASP A 203 7.89 -20.62 24.44
CA ASP A 203 8.08 -21.07 25.82
C ASP A 203 7.29 -22.34 26.18
N LEU A 204 6.52 -22.90 25.23
CA LEU A 204 5.74 -24.11 25.47
C LEU A 204 6.64 -25.34 25.62
N ASN A 205 6.38 -26.12 26.67
CA ASN A 205 7.04 -27.41 26.89
C ASN A 205 6.43 -28.50 25.98
N LEU A 206 6.85 -28.49 24.70
CA LEU A 206 6.45 -29.45 23.68
C LEU A 206 7.49 -30.59 23.54
N PRO A 207 7.09 -31.77 23.03
CA PRO A 207 8.02 -32.87 22.76
C PRO A 207 9.12 -32.52 21.75
N LEU A 208 8.86 -31.53 20.89
CA LEU A 208 9.82 -30.95 19.97
C LEU A 208 9.74 -29.42 20.13
N SER A 209 10.86 -28.81 20.47
CA SER A 209 10.95 -27.37 20.74
C SER A 209 10.64 -26.55 19.50
N VAL A 210 10.06 -25.37 19.70
CA VAL A 210 9.78 -24.41 18.64
C VAL A 210 11.03 -23.58 18.38
N ASN A 211 11.57 -23.67 17.16
CA ASN A 211 12.75 -22.90 16.75
C ASN A 211 12.37 -21.47 16.36
N THR A 212 11.39 -21.32 15.47
CA THR A 212 10.96 -19.99 15.01
C THR A 212 9.44 -19.87 14.93
N VAL A 213 8.93 -18.69 15.30
CA VAL A 213 7.56 -18.26 15.06
C VAL A 213 7.62 -16.94 14.29
N LYS A 214 6.97 -16.88 13.12
CA LYS A 214 7.01 -15.71 12.23
C LYS A 214 5.61 -15.43 11.68
N SER A 215 5.22 -14.16 11.67
CA SER A 215 4.04 -13.67 10.95
C SER A 215 4.46 -13.05 9.62
N PHE A 216 3.56 -13.00 8.65
CA PHE A 216 3.78 -12.32 7.38
C PHE A 216 2.50 -11.62 6.90
N GLY A 217 2.64 -10.58 6.08
CA GLY A 217 1.53 -9.81 5.52
C GLY A 217 1.76 -8.31 5.65
N SER A 218 0.97 -7.50 4.94
CA SER A 218 1.17 -6.04 4.88
C SER A 218 1.09 -5.32 6.21
N TYR A 219 0.36 -5.84 7.19
CA TYR A 219 0.31 -5.28 8.55
C TYR A 219 1.62 -5.50 9.31
N THR A 220 2.40 -6.56 9.04
CA THR A 220 3.70 -6.77 9.69
C THR A 220 4.78 -5.79 9.24
N ARG A 221 4.54 -5.11 8.12
CA ARG A 221 5.45 -4.13 7.49
C ARG A 221 4.82 -2.74 7.36
N TYR A 222 3.81 -2.44 8.17
CA TYR A 222 3.18 -1.13 8.26
C TYR A 222 2.44 -0.63 7.00
N THR A 223 2.31 -1.43 5.93
CA THR A 223 1.73 -0.97 4.65
C THR A 223 0.27 -1.39 4.43
N SER A 224 -0.39 -1.98 5.43
CA SER A 224 -1.76 -2.50 5.25
C SER A 224 -2.79 -1.39 5.07
N TYR A 225 -3.68 -1.56 4.09
CA TYR A 225 -4.85 -0.68 3.93
C TYR A 225 -5.93 -1.01 4.97
N SER A 226 -6.28 -2.29 5.08
CA SER A 226 -7.26 -2.82 6.03
C SER A 226 -6.54 -3.63 7.11
N ILE A 227 -6.57 -3.13 8.34
CA ILE A 227 -5.91 -3.77 9.48
C ILE A 227 -6.87 -4.82 10.07
N PRO A 228 -6.39 -6.02 10.47
CA PRO A 228 -7.22 -7.01 11.15
C PRO A 228 -7.96 -6.38 12.34
N GLN A 229 -9.27 -6.56 12.39
CA GLN A 229 -10.09 -5.92 13.41
C GLN A 229 -10.03 -6.66 14.74
N ARG A 230 -9.88 -5.90 15.83
CA ARG A 230 -9.98 -6.44 17.18
C ARG A 230 -11.43 -6.71 17.54
N ILE A 231 -11.75 -7.97 17.80
CA ILE A 231 -13.07 -8.41 18.27
C ILE A 231 -13.19 -8.09 19.76
N LYS A 232 -14.07 -7.15 20.10
CA LYS A 232 -14.34 -6.76 21.50
C LYS A 232 -15.33 -7.69 22.21
N ASP A 233 -16.31 -8.19 21.49
CA ASP A 233 -17.35 -9.09 22.01
C ASP A 233 -17.59 -10.22 21.01
N TYR A 234 -17.17 -11.43 21.37
CA TYR A 234 -17.36 -12.62 20.53
C TYR A 234 -18.84 -12.96 20.31
N ASN A 235 -19.76 -12.47 21.14
CA ASN A 235 -21.20 -12.69 20.98
C ASN A 235 -21.83 -11.80 19.90
N LYS A 236 -21.12 -10.74 19.47
CA LYS A 236 -21.55 -9.84 18.38
C LYS A 236 -21.00 -10.24 17.02
N ILE A 237 -20.37 -11.41 16.93
CA ILE A 237 -19.88 -11.94 15.67
C ILE A 237 -21.08 -12.43 14.85
N HIS A 238 -21.34 -11.75 13.74
CA HIS A 238 -22.38 -12.13 12.78
C HIS A 238 -21.79 -12.96 11.63
N GLN A 239 -22.59 -13.83 11.02
CA GLN A 239 -22.17 -14.64 9.85
C GLN A 239 -21.76 -13.79 8.62
N TYR A 240 -22.21 -12.54 8.58
CA TYR A 240 -21.87 -11.56 7.54
C TYR A 240 -20.69 -10.66 7.93
N MET A 241 -20.07 -10.89 9.09
CA MET A 241 -18.87 -10.17 9.49
C MET A 241 -17.66 -10.89 8.90
N TYR A 242 -16.86 -10.16 8.13
CA TYR A 242 -15.56 -10.65 7.71
C TYR A 242 -14.56 -10.55 8.85
N ILE A 243 -13.82 -11.63 9.10
CA ILE A 243 -12.78 -11.67 10.12
C ILE A 243 -11.50 -12.14 9.45
N ASP A 244 -10.51 -11.25 9.35
CA ASP A 244 -9.16 -11.57 8.91
C ASP A 244 -8.43 -12.36 10.01
N SER A 245 -7.85 -13.50 9.65
CA SER A 245 -6.90 -14.21 10.49
C SER A 245 -5.47 -13.72 10.26
N ILE A 246 -4.67 -13.76 11.32
CA ILE A 246 -3.25 -13.42 11.30
C ILE A 246 -2.44 -14.72 11.15
N PRO A 247 -1.84 -15.02 9.98
CA PRO A 247 -1.01 -16.20 9.81
C PRO A 247 0.25 -16.17 10.69
N LEU A 248 0.47 -17.24 11.45
CA LEU A 248 1.71 -17.49 12.19
C LEU A 248 2.33 -18.81 11.72
N ILE A 249 3.51 -18.73 11.12
CA ILE A 249 4.31 -19.89 10.76
C ILE A 249 5.15 -20.32 11.95
N ILE A 250 4.98 -21.57 12.35
CA ILE A 250 5.79 -22.27 13.35
C ILE A 250 6.73 -23.22 12.62
N LYS A 251 8.01 -23.11 12.93
CA LYS A 251 9.05 -24.08 12.56
C LYS A 251 9.64 -24.68 13.83
N PHE A 252 9.65 -26.00 13.90
CA PHE A 252 10.26 -26.74 15.00
C PHE A 252 11.77 -26.91 14.80
N GLU A 253 12.46 -27.40 15.83
CA GLU A 253 13.81 -27.93 15.68
C GLU A 253 13.87 -29.11 14.71
N ASP A 254 15.04 -29.33 14.12
CA ASP A 254 15.24 -30.44 13.19
C ASP A 254 15.08 -31.77 13.93
N SER A 255 14.32 -32.68 13.32
CA SER A 255 14.01 -33.99 13.90
C SER A 255 13.98 -35.05 12.83
N ASN A 256 14.57 -36.21 13.12
CA ASN A 256 14.48 -37.39 12.27
C ASN A 256 13.25 -38.26 12.60
N LYS A 257 12.37 -37.79 13.49
CA LYS A 257 11.16 -38.52 13.94
C LYS A 257 9.89 -38.10 13.19
N TRP A 258 10.01 -37.23 12.18
CA TRP A 258 8.89 -36.91 11.31
C TRP A 258 8.52 -38.13 10.44
N PRO A 259 7.23 -38.37 10.18
CA PRO A 259 6.82 -39.48 9.32
C PRO A 259 7.32 -39.35 7.88
N ASP A 260 7.57 -40.49 7.24
CA ASP A 260 8.05 -40.60 5.85
C ASP A 260 6.90 -40.53 4.81
N GLU A 261 5.68 -40.21 5.24
CA GLU A 261 4.51 -40.06 4.37
C GLU A 261 3.81 -38.72 4.62
N LEU A 262 3.32 -38.07 3.54
CA LEU A 262 2.61 -36.80 3.61
C LEU A 262 1.36 -36.86 4.50
N HIS A 263 0.63 -37.98 4.48
CA HIS A 263 -0.53 -38.18 5.35
C HIS A 263 -0.10 -38.23 6.82
N GLY A 264 0.97 -38.97 7.15
CA GLY A 264 1.56 -39.00 8.48
C GLY A 264 1.98 -37.61 8.97
N ILE A 265 2.60 -36.79 8.12
CA ILE A 265 2.95 -35.40 8.46
C ILE A 265 1.71 -34.57 8.78
N LYS A 266 0.60 -34.72 8.03
CA LYS A 266 -0.66 -34.02 8.33
C LYS A 266 -1.24 -34.42 9.70
N LEU A 267 -1.18 -35.72 10.04
CA LEU A 267 -1.62 -36.22 11.34
C LEU A 267 -0.74 -35.67 12.48
N MET A 268 0.59 -35.63 12.28
CA MET A 268 1.52 -35.06 13.26
C MET A 268 1.29 -33.56 13.47
N LYS A 269 1.07 -32.78 12.40
CA LYS A 269 0.67 -31.36 12.52
C LYS A 269 -0.60 -31.20 13.35
N SER A 270 -1.58 -32.09 13.16
CA SER A 270 -2.82 -32.09 13.93
C SER A 270 -2.59 -32.43 15.41
N ALA A 271 -1.73 -33.41 15.70
CA ALA A 271 -1.36 -33.78 17.06
C ALA A 271 -0.63 -32.62 17.79
N PHE A 272 0.34 -31.97 17.13
CA PHE A 272 0.98 -30.77 17.66
C PHE A 272 -0.02 -29.62 17.88
N SER A 273 -0.97 -29.42 16.97
CA SER A 273 -2.03 -28.42 17.11
C SER A 273 -2.87 -28.64 18.37
N ILE A 274 -3.29 -29.89 18.62
CA ILE A 274 -4.04 -30.27 19.81
C ILE A 274 -3.20 -30.02 21.06
N LYS A 275 -1.92 -30.41 21.06
CA LYS A 275 -1.05 -30.23 22.21
C LYS A 275 -0.77 -28.77 22.54
N ILE A 276 -0.48 -27.94 21.52
CA ILE A 276 -0.29 -26.50 21.67
C ILE A 276 -1.56 -25.86 22.25
N LYS A 277 -2.73 -26.21 21.71
CA LYS A 277 -4.03 -25.76 22.22
C LYS A 277 -4.22 -26.11 23.70
N GLU A 278 -3.89 -27.33 24.11
CA GLU A 278 -4.02 -27.76 25.52
C GLU A 278 -3.12 -26.95 26.46
N LEU A 279 -1.86 -26.73 26.07
CA LEU A 279 -0.91 -25.98 26.90
C LEU A 279 -1.28 -24.50 27.00
N LEU A 280 -1.68 -23.88 25.90
CA LEU A 280 -2.09 -22.47 25.87
C LEU A 280 -3.41 -22.22 26.60
N ARG A 281 -4.26 -23.25 26.77
CA ARG A 281 -5.47 -23.16 27.59
C ARG A 281 -5.15 -22.81 29.05
N ALA A 282 -4.01 -23.25 29.57
CA ALA A 282 -3.56 -22.89 30.92
C ALA A 282 -3.30 -21.38 31.08
N GLN A 283 -3.01 -20.69 29.98
CA GLN A 283 -2.81 -19.24 29.90
C GLN A 283 -4.08 -18.49 29.47
N SER A 284 -5.25 -19.14 29.54
CA SER A 284 -6.56 -18.58 29.10
C SER A 284 -6.63 -18.24 27.61
N ILE A 285 -5.78 -18.84 26.78
CA ILE A 285 -5.80 -18.66 25.32
C ILE A 285 -6.65 -19.78 24.72
N LEU A 286 -7.67 -19.41 23.94
CA LEU A 286 -8.58 -20.38 23.32
C LEU A 286 -8.05 -20.80 21.95
N GLY A 287 -8.34 -22.03 21.55
CA GLY A 287 -7.95 -22.54 20.22
C GLY A 287 -8.94 -23.55 19.64
N LYS A 288 -9.04 -23.56 18.31
CA LYS A 288 -9.84 -24.52 17.53
C LYS A 288 -8.95 -25.23 16.52
N VAL A 289 -9.02 -26.56 16.50
CA VAL A 289 -8.27 -27.40 15.57
C VAL A 289 -9.27 -28.03 14.62
N PHE A 290 -9.03 -27.84 13.32
CA PHE A 290 -9.75 -28.43 12.20
C PHE A 290 -8.79 -29.34 11.42
N PRO A 291 -9.28 -30.21 10.53
CA PRO A 291 -8.42 -31.11 9.76
C PRO A 291 -7.28 -30.42 8.99
N ASN A 292 -7.51 -29.20 8.51
CA ASN A 292 -6.53 -28.45 7.69
C ASN A 292 -6.22 -27.05 8.24
N ARG A 293 -6.67 -26.71 9.47
CA ARG A 293 -6.55 -25.36 10.02
C ARG A 293 -6.43 -25.40 11.53
N PHE A 294 -5.57 -24.55 12.10
CA PHE A 294 -5.45 -24.39 13.54
C PHE A 294 -5.56 -22.91 13.88
N GLU A 295 -6.56 -22.56 14.68
CA GLU A 295 -6.84 -21.19 15.07
C GLU A 295 -6.55 -20.98 16.55
N LEU A 296 -5.93 -19.84 16.89
CA LEU A 296 -5.80 -19.33 18.25
C LEU A 296 -6.51 -17.98 18.38
N TYR A 297 -7.16 -17.77 19.53
CA TYR A 297 -7.90 -16.55 19.84
C TYR A 297 -7.17 -15.83 20.97
N TYR A 298 -6.56 -14.68 20.66
CA TYR A 298 -5.69 -13.97 21.60
C TYR A 298 -5.90 -12.46 21.50
N LYS A 299 -6.16 -11.81 22.65
CA LYS A 299 -6.42 -10.35 22.78
C LYS A 299 -7.48 -9.78 21.82
N GLY A 300 -8.45 -10.59 21.36
CA GLY A 300 -9.48 -10.17 20.41
C GLY A 300 -9.12 -10.38 18.94
N TYR A 301 -7.94 -10.94 18.66
CA TYR A 301 -7.51 -11.32 17.31
C TYR A 301 -7.58 -12.83 17.12
N ILE A 302 -7.69 -13.25 15.86
CA ILE A 302 -7.66 -14.65 15.46
C ILE A 302 -6.36 -14.91 14.71
N PHE A 303 -5.60 -15.90 15.14
CA PHE A 303 -4.35 -16.31 14.55
C PHE A 303 -4.50 -17.65 13.87
N ASN A 304 -4.06 -17.77 12.62
CA ASN A 304 -4.04 -19.02 11.86
C ASN A 304 -2.64 -19.62 11.90
N ILE A 305 -2.50 -20.75 12.58
CA ILE A 305 -1.23 -21.42 12.80
C ILE A 305 -0.90 -22.34 11.62
N LEU A 306 0.27 -22.11 11.04
CA LEU A 306 0.81 -22.83 9.90
C LEU A 306 2.11 -23.52 10.33
N PHE A 307 2.30 -24.77 9.97
CA PHE A 307 3.53 -25.51 10.31
C PHE A 307 4.43 -25.66 9.08
N ASP A 308 5.62 -25.07 9.15
CA ASP A 308 6.71 -25.33 8.20
C ASP A 308 7.47 -26.59 8.64
N VAL A 309 7.34 -27.65 7.84
CA VAL A 309 7.95 -28.97 8.08
C VAL A 309 8.77 -29.35 6.84
N PRO A 310 10.10 -29.11 6.85
CA PRO A 310 10.98 -29.34 5.70
C PRO A 310 10.94 -30.77 5.14
N GLN A 311 10.71 -31.77 5.99
CA GLN A 311 10.55 -33.17 5.59
C GLN A 311 9.35 -33.34 4.63
N GLY A 312 8.27 -32.56 4.84
CA GLY A 312 7.13 -32.55 3.93
C GLY A 312 7.50 -32.04 2.53
N LEU A 313 8.36 -31.01 2.45
CA LEU A 313 8.88 -30.53 1.17
C LEU A 313 9.76 -31.58 0.49
N ALA A 314 10.59 -32.31 1.24
CA ALA A 314 11.41 -33.38 0.69
C ALA A 314 10.54 -34.50 0.09
N LEU A 315 9.48 -34.91 0.77
CA LEU A 315 8.54 -35.92 0.26
C LEU A 315 7.78 -35.43 -1.00
N LEU A 316 7.37 -34.16 -1.05
CA LEU A 316 6.74 -33.58 -2.24
C LEU A 316 7.69 -33.62 -3.45
N ARG A 317 8.99 -33.35 -3.23
CA ARG A 317 10.03 -33.43 -4.27
C ARG A 317 10.31 -34.87 -4.74
N MET A 318 10.22 -35.85 -3.85
CA MET A 318 10.41 -37.26 -4.18
C MET A 318 9.19 -37.88 -4.88
N GLY A 319 8.00 -37.31 -4.69
CA GLY A 319 6.74 -37.75 -5.30
C GLY A 319 6.53 -37.20 -6.71
N THR A 320 5.30 -36.75 -6.99
CA THR A 320 4.92 -36.19 -8.29
C THR A 320 5.48 -34.79 -8.56
N GLY A 321 6.08 -34.15 -7.55
CA GLY A 321 6.45 -32.73 -7.60
C GLY A 321 5.27 -31.76 -7.47
N ASP A 322 4.04 -32.26 -7.43
CA ASP A 322 2.84 -31.44 -7.29
C ASP A 322 2.81 -30.76 -5.91
N GLY A 323 2.49 -29.46 -5.89
CA GLY A 323 2.48 -28.64 -4.68
C GLY A 323 3.85 -28.25 -4.10
N VAL A 324 4.98 -28.62 -4.73
CA VAL A 324 6.32 -28.17 -4.31
C VAL A 324 6.44 -26.64 -4.35
N GLU A 325 6.03 -26.03 -5.45
CA GLU A 325 6.12 -24.58 -5.64
C GLU A 325 5.17 -23.83 -4.69
N ASP A 326 3.96 -24.35 -4.48
CA ASP A 326 3.00 -23.81 -3.52
C ASP A 326 3.55 -23.85 -2.09
N TYR A 327 4.23 -24.95 -1.72
CA TYR A 327 4.89 -25.07 -0.43
C TYR A 327 5.99 -24.02 -0.28
N ILE A 328 6.89 -23.92 -1.27
CA ILE A 328 8.01 -22.98 -1.24
C ILE A 328 7.51 -21.54 -1.16
N ASN A 329 6.51 -21.18 -1.97
CA ASN A 329 5.90 -19.85 -1.92
C ASN A 329 5.30 -19.56 -0.55
N LYS A 330 4.49 -20.49 -0.02
CA LYS A 330 3.77 -20.29 1.25
C LYS A 330 4.69 -20.21 2.48
N TYR A 331 5.68 -21.08 2.58
CA TYR A 331 6.48 -21.24 3.80
C TYR A 331 7.86 -20.59 3.73
N GLN A 332 8.38 -20.30 2.53
CA GLN A 332 9.73 -19.74 2.36
C GLN A 332 9.68 -18.35 1.74
N ARG A 333 9.15 -18.19 0.52
CA ARG A 333 9.27 -16.93 -0.23
C ARG A 333 8.37 -15.82 0.31
N ILE A 334 7.08 -16.08 0.58
CA ILE A 334 6.17 -15.05 1.13
C ILE A 334 6.70 -14.49 2.48
N PRO A 335 7.10 -15.34 3.45
CA PRO A 335 7.69 -14.84 4.70
C PRO A 335 9.00 -14.08 4.48
N LEU A 336 9.87 -14.56 3.58
CA LEU A 336 11.12 -13.88 3.22
C LEU A 336 10.84 -12.48 2.64
N THR A 337 9.94 -12.39 1.66
CA THR A 337 9.50 -11.12 1.06
C THR A 337 8.97 -10.17 2.12
N SER A 338 8.13 -10.64 3.05
CA SER A 338 7.58 -9.82 4.12
C SER A 338 8.67 -9.27 5.05
N ILE A 339 9.67 -10.08 5.39
CA ILE A 339 10.82 -9.66 6.22
C ILE A 339 11.66 -8.63 5.46
N TRP A 340 12.00 -8.90 4.21
CA TRP A 340 12.77 -7.98 3.37
C TRP A 340 12.09 -6.63 3.26
N MET A 341 10.77 -6.58 3.05
CA MET A 341 10.03 -5.31 2.95
C MET A 341 9.94 -4.58 4.30
N SER A 342 9.86 -5.30 5.42
CA SER A 342 9.66 -4.72 6.76
C SER A 342 10.79 -3.81 7.24
N GLN A 343 11.98 -3.89 6.62
CA GLN A 343 13.14 -3.07 7.00
C GLN A 343 13.07 -1.62 6.48
N TYR A 344 12.23 -1.34 5.48
CA TYR A 344 12.21 -0.06 4.79
C TYR A 344 11.33 1.03 5.44
N PRO A 345 10.15 0.75 6.03
CA PRO A 345 9.34 1.76 6.69
C PRO A 345 10.08 2.56 7.78
N GLY A 346 11.05 1.94 8.48
CA GLY A 346 11.87 2.62 9.47
C GLY A 346 12.95 3.54 8.87
N LYS A 347 13.38 3.26 7.63
CA LYS A 347 14.35 4.07 6.88
C LYS A 347 13.67 5.20 6.11
N TYR A 348 12.48 4.93 5.57
CA TYR A 348 11.73 5.83 4.71
C TYR A 348 10.36 6.14 5.31
N PRO A 349 10.23 7.24 6.08
CA PRO A 349 9.02 7.48 6.86
C PRO A 349 7.75 7.71 6.00
N ALA A 350 7.88 8.29 4.80
CA ALA A 350 6.76 8.48 3.86
C ALA A 350 6.27 7.16 3.21
N LEU A 351 7.09 6.11 3.18
CA LEU A 351 6.81 4.86 2.46
C LEU A 351 5.50 4.19 2.87
N THR A 352 5.22 4.19 4.17
CA THR A 352 4.00 3.56 4.72
C THR A 352 2.73 4.15 4.10
N GLN A 353 2.63 5.49 4.06
CA GLN A 353 1.45 6.14 3.50
C GLN A 353 1.45 6.10 1.97
N SER A 354 2.62 6.24 1.34
CA SER A 354 2.79 6.08 -0.11
C SER A 354 2.25 4.74 -0.61
N SER A 355 2.64 3.64 0.04
CA SER A 355 2.13 2.31 -0.32
C SER A 355 0.62 2.20 -0.09
N ARG A 356 0.10 2.67 1.05
CA ARG A 356 -1.35 2.60 1.36
C ARG A 356 -2.19 3.41 0.37
N LEU A 357 -1.69 4.59 -0.02
CA LEU A 357 -2.27 5.43 -1.07
C LEU A 357 -2.29 4.69 -2.41
N LEU A 358 -1.19 4.04 -2.76
CA LEU A 358 -1.08 3.31 -4.00
C LEU A 358 -2.01 2.08 -4.03
N LYS A 359 -2.11 1.32 -2.94
CA LYS A 359 -3.07 0.23 -2.77
C LYS A 359 -4.50 0.71 -2.96
N LYS A 360 -4.86 1.84 -2.33
CA LYS A 360 -6.17 2.46 -2.52
C LYS A 360 -6.41 2.82 -3.99
N TRP A 361 -5.42 3.41 -4.66
CA TRP A 361 -5.53 3.77 -6.06
C TRP A 361 -5.72 2.53 -6.96
N PHE A 362 -4.84 1.53 -6.89
CA PHE A 362 -4.96 0.29 -7.68
C PHE A 362 -6.32 -0.39 -7.48
N SER A 363 -6.75 -0.52 -6.22
CA SER A 363 -8.04 -1.13 -5.93
C SER A 363 -9.20 -0.31 -6.46
N SER A 364 -9.21 1.01 -6.24
CA SER A 364 -10.26 1.89 -6.76
C SER A 364 -10.33 1.92 -8.29
N ARG A 365 -9.20 1.71 -8.97
CA ARG A 365 -9.09 1.55 -10.42
C ARG A 365 -9.39 0.13 -10.90
N MET A 366 -9.89 -0.74 -10.01
CA MET A 366 -10.35 -2.10 -10.27
C MET A 366 -9.23 -3.09 -10.65
N PHE A 367 -7.98 -2.85 -10.24
CA PHE A 367 -6.83 -3.71 -10.55
C PHE A 367 -6.49 -4.74 -9.46
N SER A 368 -7.34 -4.90 -8.44
CA SER A 368 -7.06 -5.76 -7.28
C SER A 368 -6.85 -7.24 -7.62
N ASN A 369 -7.41 -7.70 -8.74
CA ASN A 369 -7.23 -9.07 -9.24
C ASN A 369 -5.80 -9.35 -9.74
N TYR A 370 -5.06 -8.28 -10.08
CA TYR A 370 -3.76 -8.37 -10.75
C TYR A 370 -2.60 -7.86 -9.90
N PHE A 371 -2.89 -6.95 -8.97
CA PHE A 371 -1.89 -6.32 -8.11
C PHE A 371 -2.25 -6.58 -6.65
N ASN A 372 -1.49 -7.48 -6.02
CA ASN A 372 -1.60 -7.72 -4.60
C ASN A 372 -0.72 -6.74 -3.80
N ASP A 373 -0.84 -6.80 -2.47
CA ASP A 373 -0.06 -5.96 -1.57
C ASP A 373 1.46 -6.10 -1.75
N ASP A 374 1.97 -7.31 -2.04
CA ASP A 374 3.41 -7.55 -2.17
C ASP A 374 3.98 -6.87 -3.44
N LEU A 375 3.27 -6.95 -4.57
CA LEU A 375 3.66 -6.26 -5.81
C LEU A 375 3.69 -4.74 -5.61
N ILE A 376 2.64 -4.19 -5.00
CA ILE A 376 2.51 -2.74 -4.78
C ILE A 376 3.59 -2.25 -3.80
N ASP A 377 3.86 -3.01 -2.74
CA ASP A 377 4.91 -2.69 -1.78
C ASP A 377 6.30 -2.76 -2.41
N ALA A 378 6.58 -3.76 -3.26
CA ALA A 378 7.85 -3.88 -3.97
C ALA A 378 8.09 -2.72 -4.94
N MET A 379 7.06 -2.33 -5.72
CA MET A 379 7.12 -1.15 -6.60
C MET A 379 7.37 0.11 -5.78
N THR A 380 6.68 0.28 -4.66
CA THR A 380 6.88 1.43 -3.77
C THR A 380 8.32 1.47 -3.26
N ILE A 381 8.84 0.35 -2.75
CA ILE A 381 10.21 0.25 -2.22
C ILE A 381 11.24 0.63 -3.30
N HIS A 382 11.08 0.15 -4.54
CA HIS A 382 11.99 0.49 -5.63
C HIS A 382 12.14 2.01 -5.83
N PHE A 383 11.03 2.76 -5.86
CA PHE A 383 11.09 4.23 -5.98
C PHE A 383 11.83 4.87 -4.81
N PHE A 384 11.60 4.41 -3.57
CA PHE A 384 12.29 4.94 -2.39
C PHE A 384 13.77 4.56 -2.31
N LEU A 385 14.18 3.49 -2.99
CA LEU A 385 15.60 3.12 -3.11
C LEU A 385 16.33 3.97 -4.15
N ASN A 386 15.62 4.40 -5.19
CA ASN A 386 16.22 5.07 -6.35
C ASN A 386 16.09 6.59 -6.32
N GLU A 387 15.09 7.14 -5.62
CA GLU A 387 14.82 8.57 -5.56
C GLU A 387 14.66 9.09 -4.13
N PRO A 388 15.11 10.34 -3.85
CA PRO A 388 14.89 10.99 -2.57
C PRO A 388 13.44 11.44 -2.45
N ILE A 389 12.59 10.57 -1.88
CA ILE A 389 11.16 10.80 -1.71
C ILE A 389 10.84 11.05 -0.24
N HIS A 390 10.34 12.25 0.07
CA HIS A 390 10.02 12.65 1.44
C HIS A 390 8.54 12.96 1.68
N SER A 391 7.68 12.80 0.67
CA SER A 391 6.23 12.95 0.86
C SER A 391 5.44 11.90 0.06
N PRO A 392 4.27 11.46 0.59
CA PRO A 392 3.37 10.59 -0.17
C PRO A 392 2.85 11.22 -1.46
N GLN A 393 2.72 12.55 -1.49
CA GLN A 393 2.27 13.30 -2.65
C GLN A 393 3.29 13.25 -3.78
N LYS A 394 4.57 13.50 -3.46
CA LYS A 394 5.68 13.39 -4.40
C LYS A 394 5.73 11.98 -4.99
N PHE A 395 5.79 10.97 -4.12
CA PHE A 395 5.76 9.57 -4.54
C PHE A 395 4.62 9.28 -5.51
N PHE A 396 3.41 9.68 -5.15
CA PHE A 396 2.23 9.35 -5.95
C PHE A 396 2.23 10.06 -7.30
N LEU A 397 2.69 11.31 -7.36
CA LEU A 397 2.88 12.05 -8.61
C LEU A 397 3.90 11.35 -9.50
N THR A 398 5.11 11.12 -8.99
CA THR A 398 6.19 10.46 -9.73
C THR A 398 5.75 9.09 -10.24
N PHE A 399 5.15 8.26 -9.38
CA PHE A 399 4.69 6.93 -9.76
C PHE A 399 3.67 6.96 -10.90
N ILE A 400 2.67 7.86 -10.82
CA ILE A 400 1.64 7.97 -11.85
C ILE A 400 2.23 8.53 -13.14
N GLU A 401 3.15 9.49 -13.06
CA GLU A 401 3.88 10.01 -14.21
C GLU A 401 4.67 8.91 -14.90
N THR A 402 5.48 8.14 -14.16
CA THR A 402 6.28 7.04 -14.72
C THR A 402 5.40 6.05 -15.49
N LEU A 403 4.23 5.68 -14.95
CA LEU A 403 3.30 4.81 -15.67
C LEU A 403 2.62 5.51 -16.86
N ALA A 404 2.36 6.81 -16.77
CA ALA A 404 1.71 7.59 -17.81
C ALA A 404 2.63 7.87 -19.00
N THR A 405 3.93 8.06 -18.78
CA THR A 405 4.92 8.33 -19.82
C THR A 405 5.54 7.06 -20.39
N ASN A 406 5.40 5.92 -19.70
CA ASN A 406 5.98 4.66 -20.16
C ASN A 406 5.23 4.04 -21.34
N ASP A 407 5.95 3.91 -22.46
CA ASP A 407 5.48 3.24 -23.68
C ASP A 407 6.22 1.92 -23.98
N SER A 408 7.25 1.57 -23.18
CA SER A 408 8.06 0.36 -23.31
C SER A 408 7.64 -0.73 -22.32
N TYR A 409 7.68 -2.00 -22.72
CA TYR A 409 7.25 -3.12 -21.86
C TYR A 409 8.22 -4.30 -22.01
N PRO A 410 8.52 -5.04 -20.92
CA PRO A 410 7.98 -4.89 -19.56
C PRO A 410 8.48 -3.63 -18.82
N ILE A 411 7.77 -3.25 -17.75
CA ILE A 411 8.24 -2.24 -16.79
C ILE A 411 9.12 -2.94 -15.76
N TYR A 412 10.29 -2.39 -15.52
CA TYR A 412 11.31 -3.00 -14.70
C TYR A 412 11.41 -2.32 -13.33
N PHE A 413 11.45 -3.11 -12.25
CA PHE A 413 11.65 -2.64 -10.87
C PHE A 413 12.80 -3.42 -10.21
N GLY A 414 13.83 -2.71 -9.78
CA GLY A 414 15.06 -3.27 -9.22
C GLY A 414 16.31 -2.84 -9.99
N ASP A 415 17.31 -3.71 -9.99
CA ASP A 415 18.64 -3.54 -10.56
C ASP A 415 18.72 -4.05 -12.01
N SER A 416 19.90 -3.98 -12.62
CA SER A 416 20.21 -4.27 -14.03
C SER A 416 19.31 -5.33 -14.72
N PHE A 417 18.82 -5.03 -15.92
CA PHE A 417 17.81 -5.85 -16.60
C PHE A 417 18.30 -6.37 -17.96
N ASP A 418 18.71 -7.65 -17.99
CA ASP A 418 19.16 -8.34 -19.22
C ASP A 418 18.18 -9.43 -19.70
N VAL A 419 16.96 -9.49 -19.17
CA VAL A 419 16.07 -10.65 -19.35
C VAL A 419 14.79 -10.29 -20.12
N GLU A 420 14.59 -10.96 -21.26
CA GLU A 420 13.29 -10.98 -21.95
C GLU A 420 12.24 -11.68 -21.08
N SER A 421 11.13 -11.00 -20.79
CA SER A 421 10.02 -11.53 -20.01
C SER A 421 8.70 -11.37 -20.76
N SER A 422 7.82 -12.38 -20.65
CA SER A 422 6.45 -12.33 -21.16
C SER A 422 5.47 -11.60 -20.23
N HIS A 423 5.93 -11.24 -19.03
CA HIS A 423 5.15 -10.45 -18.06
C HIS A 423 5.14 -8.98 -18.46
N GLY A 424 4.17 -8.22 -17.95
CA GLY A 424 4.13 -6.77 -18.17
C GLY A 424 5.02 -5.99 -17.20
N ILE A 425 5.38 -6.61 -16.08
CA ILE A 425 6.27 -6.08 -15.05
C ILE A 425 7.29 -7.15 -14.70
N VAL A 426 8.54 -6.73 -14.42
CA VAL A 426 9.62 -7.59 -13.96
C VAL A 426 10.28 -6.98 -12.73
N PHE A 427 10.47 -7.80 -11.71
CA PHE A 427 11.23 -7.47 -10.51
C PHE A 427 12.60 -8.12 -10.54
N ASN A 428 13.66 -7.35 -10.30
CA ASN A 428 15.02 -7.86 -10.16
C ASN A 428 15.73 -7.19 -8.98
N PHE A 429 15.58 -7.73 -7.78
CA PHE A 429 16.40 -7.34 -6.63
C PHE A 429 17.57 -8.32 -6.51
N GLU A 430 18.77 -7.91 -6.94
CA GLU A 430 19.95 -8.80 -7.02
C GLU A 430 20.32 -9.41 -5.66
N ASP A 431 20.19 -8.62 -4.59
CA ASP A 431 20.43 -9.05 -3.21
C ASP A 431 19.40 -10.08 -2.70
N GLN A 432 18.25 -10.24 -3.39
CA GLN A 432 17.12 -11.07 -2.95
C GLN A 432 16.48 -11.86 -4.12
N PRO A 433 17.18 -12.84 -4.70
CA PRO A 433 16.72 -13.55 -5.89
C PRO A 433 15.42 -14.36 -5.66
N GLU A 434 15.23 -14.92 -4.46
CA GLU A 434 14.00 -15.65 -4.13
C GLU A 434 12.78 -14.72 -3.98
N VAL A 435 12.98 -13.47 -3.57
CA VAL A 435 11.93 -12.44 -3.55
C VAL A 435 11.55 -12.09 -4.98
N SER A 436 12.53 -11.81 -5.83
CA SER A 436 12.34 -11.55 -7.26
C SER A 436 11.58 -12.67 -7.95
N LYS A 437 11.96 -13.93 -7.69
CA LYS A 437 11.28 -15.13 -8.23
C LYS A 437 9.81 -15.19 -7.80
N TYR A 438 9.52 -14.93 -6.54
CA TYR A 438 8.13 -14.91 -6.05
C TYR A 438 7.32 -13.78 -6.70
N LEU A 439 7.82 -12.55 -6.70
CA LEU A 439 7.12 -11.40 -7.27
C LEU A 439 6.85 -11.61 -8.78
N ASN A 440 7.83 -12.13 -9.51
CA ASN A 440 7.68 -12.45 -10.93
C ASN A 440 6.67 -13.59 -11.18
N SER A 441 6.53 -14.54 -10.25
CA SER A 441 5.54 -15.63 -10.37
C SER A 441 4.09 -15.16 -10.30
N ILE A 442 3.85 -13.99 -9.70
CA ILE A 442 2.52 -13.37 -9.56
C ILE A 442 2.38 -12.10 -10.40
N ALA A 443 3.38 -11.77 -11.22
CA ALA A 443 3.40 -10.54 -11.99
C ALA A 443 2.30 -10.54 -13.08
N PRO A 444 1.65 -9.40 -13.33
CA PRO A 444 0.58 -9.31 -14.31
C PRO A 444 1.10 -9.42 -15.75
N SER A 445 0.22 -9.82 -16.66
CA SER A 445 0.54 -9.89 -18.10
C SER A 445 0.75 -8.49 -18.72
N ILE A 446 1.48 -8.44 -19.83
CA ILE A 446 1.70 -7.21 -20.61
C ILE A 446 0.40 -6.50 -21.01
N ARG A 447 -0.69 -7.25 -21.24
CA ARG A 447 -2.01 -6.69 -21.60
C ARG A 447 -2.59 -5.87 -20.46
N VAL A 448 -2.51 -6.40 -19.23
CA VAL A 448 -2.99 -5.73 -18.01
C VAL A 448 -2.18 -4.46 -17.76
N VAL A 449 -0.86 -4.53 -17.92
CA VAL A 449 0.04 -3.39 -17.66
C VAL A 449 -0.13 -2.28 -18.70
N LYS A 450 -0.31 -2.62 -19.99
CA LYS A 450 -0.68 -1.63 -21.02
C LYS A 450 -1.98 -0.92 -20.69
N TYR A 451 -2.98 -1.65 -20.19
CA TYR A 451 -4.24 -1.07 -19.76
C TYR A 451 -4.06 -0.15 -18.55
N LEU A 452 -3.24 -0.56 -17.57
CA LEU A 452 -2.85 0.25 -16.42
C LEU A 452 -2.20 1.57 -16.84
N CYS A 453 -1.23 1.55 -17.76
CA CYS A 453 -0.59 2.77 -18.28
C CYS A 453 -1.61 3.71 -18.95
N GLY A 454 -2.59 3.15 -19.67
CA GLY A 454 -3.70 3.93 -20.23
C GLY A 454 -4.57 4.63 -19.18
N VAL A 455 -4.83 3.96 -18.05
CA VAL A 455 -5.53 4.54 -16.89
C VAL A 455 -4.65 5.57 -16.17
N ALA A 456 -3.35 5.31 -16.05
CA ALA A 456 -2.38 6.24 -15.48
C ALA A 456 -2.30 7.54 -16.29
N LYS A 457 -2.31 7.48 -17.64
CA LYS A 457 -2.38 8.66 -18.52
C LYS A 457 -3.60 9.55 -18.22
N GLN A 458 -4.75 8.98 -17.89
CA GLN A 458 -5.95 9.75 -17.51
C GLN A 458 -5.82 10.32 -16.09
N CYS A 459 -5.25 9.54 -15.17
CA CYS A 459 -5.00 9.97 -13.79
C CYS A 459 -3.98 11.11 -13.73
N TRP A 460 -2.92 11.05 -14.52
CA TRP A 460 -1.89 12.07 -14.63
C TRP A 460 -2.49 13.42 -15.04
N LYS A 461 -3.30 13.44 -16.11
CA LYS A 461 -4.02 14.65 -16.55
C LYS A 461 -4.88 15.24 -15.43
N LEU A 462 -5.57 14.40 -14.66
CA LEU A 462 -6.38 14.86 -13.53
C LEU A 462 -5.52 15.50 -12.42
N LEU A 463 -4.37 14.89 -12.10
CA LEU A 463 -3.44 15.39 -11.08
C LEU A 463 -2.82 16.73 -11.51
N ASP A 464 -2.27 16.77 -12.72
CA ASP A 464 -1.66 17.95 -13.31
C ASP A 464 -2.64 19.14 -13.39
N SER A 465 -3.85 18.92 -13.93
CA SER A 465 -4.90 19.97 -13.97
C SER A 465 -5.39 20.44 -12.60
N ASN A 466 -5.08 19.75 -11.50
CA ASN A 466 -5.51 20.11 -10.14
C ASN A 466 -4.35 20.44 -9.19
N PHE A 467 -3.11 20.53 -9.70
CA PHE A 467 -1.97 20.91 -8.90
C PHE A 467 -2.18 22.29 -8.24
N CYS A 468 -1.96 22.38 -6.93
CA CYS A 468 -2.14 23.63 -6.15
C CYS A 468 -3.52 24.31 -6.28
N LEU A 469 -4.58 23.56 -6.60
CA LEU A 469 -5.96 24.02 -6.53
C LEU A 469 -6.66 23.53 -5.25
N LYS A 470 -7.76 24.19 -4.86
CA LYS A 470 -8.59 23.75 -3.73
C LYS A 470 -9.22 22.39 -4.07
N THR A 471 -8.58 21.33 -3.59
CA THR A 471 -9.05 19.95 -3.74
C THR A 471 -9.94 19.57 -2.56
N GLY A 472 -10.83 18.61 -2.78
CA GLY A 472 -11.78 18.17 -1.76
C GLY A 472 -12.46 16.87 -2.16
N ALA A 473 -13.61 16.57 -1.55
CA ALA A 473 -14.28 15.28 -1.73
C ALA A 473 -14.58 14.93 -3.20
N LYS A 474 -14.93 15.93 -4.04
CA LYS A 474 -15.19 15.71 -5.48
C LYS A 474 -13.93 15.28 -6.23
N PHE A 475 -12.79 15.91 -5.95
CA PHE A 475 -11.51 15.57 -6.55
C PHE A 475 -11.07 14.16 -6.12
N ASN A 476 -11.11 13.86 -4.82
CA ASN A 476 -10.79 12.54 -4.30
C ASN A 476 -11.69 11.46 -4.92
N LYS A 477 -13.00 11.74 -5.08
CA LYS A 477 -13.92 10.83 -5.76
C LYS A 477 -13.54 10.59 -7.22
N ALA A 478 -13.10 11.62 -7.95
CA ALA A 478 -12.63 11.45 -9.33
C ALA A 478 -11.32 10.64 -9.39
N LEU A 479 -10.40 10.91 -8.47
CA LEU A 479 -9.10 10.24 -8.36
C LEU A 479 -9.22 8.75 -8.02
N PHE A 480 -10.14 8.40 -7.13
CA PHE A 480 -10.39 7.04 -6.63
C PHE A 480 -11.71 6.46 -7.15
N SER A 481 -12.09 6.79 -8.39
CA SER A 481 -13.27 6.21 -9.04
C SER A 481 -12.90 5.00 -9.88
N ALA A 482 -13.81 4.02 -9.89
CA ALA A 482 -13.78 2.89 -10.80
C ALA A 482 -13.57 3.35 -12.24
N HIS A 483 -12.55 2.80 -12.90
CA HIS A 483 -12.41 2.95 -14.34
C HIS A 483 -13.23 1.86 -15.02
N LEU A 484 -14.30 2.26 -15.72
CA LEU A 484 -15.21 1.35 -16.41
C LEU A 484 -14.84 1.29 -17.90
N PRO A 485 -14.21 0.21 -18.39
CA PRO A 485 -13.97 0.06 -19.82
C PRO A 485 -15.26 0.04 -20.62
N LYS A 486 -15.28 0.75 -21.75
CA LYS A 486 -16.36 0.68 -22.74
C LYS A 486 -16.43 -0.73 -23.35
N GLY A 487 -17.63 -1.26 -23.56
CA GLY A 487 -17.84 -2.58 -24.16
C GLY A 487 -17.55 -3.76 -23.22
N GLY A 488 -17.31 -3.50 -21.94
CA GLY A 488 -17.20 -4.53 -20.91
C GLY A 488 -18.56 -4.99 -20.39
N ILE A 489 -18.59 -6.17 -19.76
CA ILE A 489 -19.74 -6.65 -19.01
C ILE A 489 -19.55 -6.27 -17.55
N GLN A 490 -20.49 -5.50 -17.03
CA GLN A 490 -20.56 -5.09 -15.64
C GLN A 490 -21.44 -6.06 -14.85
N ILE A 491 -20.89 -6.62 -13.78
CA ILE A 491 -21.60 -7.45 -12.81
C ILE A 491 -21.79 -6.61 -11.55
N ILE A 492 -23.03 -6.31 -11.21
CA ILE A 492 -23.42 -5.52 -10.04
C ILE A 492 -23.69 -6.50 -8.89
N LEU A 493 -22.98 -6.32 -7.79
CA LEU A 493 -23.05 -7.21 -6.63
C LEU A 493 -23.94 -6.64 -5.53
N ASP A 494 -24.49 -7.53 -4.72
CA ASP A 494 -25.17 -7.13 -3.49
C ASP A 494 -24.17 -6.68 -2.44
N LYS A 495 -24.07 -5.36 -2.25
CA LYS A 495 -23.29 -4.75 -1.18
C LYS A 495 -23.52 -5.38 0.18
N LEU A 496 -24.73 -5.84 0.51
CA LEU A 496 -25.03 -6.43 1.82
C LEU A 496 -24.24 -7.72 2.10
N LEU A 497 -23.82 -8.43 1.05
CA LEU A 497 -23.07 -9.68 1.15
C LEU A 497 -21.55 -9.46 1.06
N LEU A 498 -21.08 -8.22 0.88
CA LEU A 498 -19.67 -7.84 0.78
C LEU A 498 -19.07 -7.58 2.16
N THR A 499 -18.88 -8.68 2.89
CA THR A 499 -18.53 -8.71 4.30
C THR A 499 -17.25 -7.95 4.63
N LYS A 500 -16.24 -7.97 3.75
CA LYS A 500 -14.95 -7.27 3.93
C LYS A 500 -15.05 -5.77 3.66
N GLN A 501 -15.85 -5.36 2.68
CA GLN A 501 -16.02 -3.98 2.26
C GLN A 501 -17.01 -3.22 3.19
N ASN A 502 -17.83 -3.96 3.94
CA ASN A 502 -18.87 -3.46 4.84
C ASN A 502 -18.37 -3.19 6.27
N VAL A 503 -17.12 -2.78 6.47
CA VAL A 503 -16.53 -2.60 7.81
C VAL A 503 -17.32 -1.62 8.70
N ASN A 504 -18.01 -0.64 8.09
CA ASN A 504 -18.88 0.33 8.79
C ASN A 504 -20.31 -0.19 9.07
N TYR A 505 -20.67 -1.40 8.61
CA TYR A 505 -22.01 -1.97 8.78
C TYR A 505 -22.30 -2.42 10.23
N ASN A 506 -21.27 -2.41 11.08
CA ASN A 506 -21.41 -2.63 12.53
C ASN A 506 -22.22 -1.54 13.26
N GLU A 507 -22.47 -0.37 12.64
CA GLU A 507 -23.33 0.67 13.21
C GLU A 507 -24.81 0.56 12.76
N ALA A 508 -25.11 -0.19 11.69
CA ALA A 508 -26.44 -0.17 11.06
C ALA A 508 -27.38 -1.32 11.48
N CYS A 509 -26.88 -2.42 12.04
CA CYS A 509 -27.70 -3.57 12.45
C CYS A 509 -28.03 -3.56 13.95
N THR A 510 -28.79 -2.56 14.40
CA THR A 510 -29.61 -2.65 15.62
C THR A 510 -31.05 -3.05 15.27
N SER A 511 -31.26 -4.22 14.67
CA SER A 511 -32.61 -4.77 14.52
C SER A 511 -32.74 -6.10 15.28
N ASN A 512 -33.67 -6.12 16.24
CA ASN A 512 -33.96 -7.21 17.17
C ASN A 512 -34.52 -8.49 16.52
N THR A 513 -34.50 -8.61 15.19
CA THR A 513 -35.25 -9.65 14.46
C THR A 513 -34.44 -10.91 14.13
N LEU A 514 -33.13 -10.93 14.39
CA LEU A 514 -32.24 -12.06 14.05
C LEU A 514 -31.80 -12.91 15.24
N SER A 515 -32.19 -12.56 16.47
CA SER A 515 -31.70 -13.18 17.72
C SER A 515 -32.10 -14.65 17.93
N LEU A 516 -33.02 -15.19 17.12
CA LEU A 516 -33.61 -16.52 17.30
C LEU A 516 -33.09 -17.61 16.35
N LEU A 517 -32.22 -17.27 15.37
CA LEU A 517 -31.63 -18.24 14.43
C LEU A 517 -30.11 -18.43 14.60
N MET A 518 -29.52 -17.87 15.65
CA MET A 518 -28.07 -17.63 15.75
C MET A 518 -27.34 -18.66 16.62
N LYS A 519 -26.85 -19.74 16.00
CA LYS A 519 -25.89 -20.67 16.61
C LYS A 519 -24.71 -21.08 15.71
N GLU A 520 -24.58 -20.56 14.49
CA GLU A 520 -23.49 -20.92 13.59
C GLU A 520 -22.36 -19.88 13.57
N VAL A 521 -21.13 -20.39 13.51
CA VAL A 521 -19.86 -19.67 13.68
C VAL A 521 -19.56 -18.80 12.46
N ALA A 522 -19.17 -17.53 12.62
CA ALA A 522 -18.73 -16.72 11.49
C ALA A 522 -17.56 -17.40 10.75
N VAL A 523 -17.57 -17.26 9.43
CA VAL A 523 -16.58 -17.91 8.57
C VAL A 523 -15.35 -17.03 8.48
N ILE A 524 -14.31 -17.40 9.22
CA ILE A 524 -12.99 -16.73 9.22
C ILE A 524 -12.37 -16.82 7.83
N ASP A 525 -11.74 -15.73 7.38
CA ASP A 525 -11.13 -15.56 6.05
C ASP A 525 -12.09 -15.79 4.85
N PHE A 526 -13.40 -15.72 5.06
CA PHE A 526 -14.39 -15.88 3.99
C PHE A 526 -14.72 -14.56 3.30
N ASP A 527 -14.06 -14.31 2.18
CA ASP A 527 -14.34 -13.19 1.29
C ASP A 527 -15.12 -13.68 0.06
N PRO A 528 -16.46 -13.50 0.03
CA PRO A 528 -17.29 -13.99 -1.08
C PRO A 528 -16.95 -13.31 -2.40
N LEU A 529 -16.50 -12.05 -2.38
CA LEU A 529 -16.07 -11.33 -3.58
C LEU A 529 -14.83 -11.99 -4.17
N LYS A 530 -13.81 -12.24 -3.34
CA LYS A 530 -12.57 -12.89 -3.80
C LYS A 530 -12.82 -14.31 -4.31
N ILE A 531 -13.66 -15.08 -3.64
CA ILE A 531 -14.02 -16.43 -4.07
C ILE A 531 -14.73 -16.39 -5.43
N PHE A 532 -15.73 -15.52 -5.57
CA PHE A 532 -16.48 -15.39 -6.82
C PHE A 532 -15.60 -14.89 -7.98
N THR A 533 -14.71 -13.92 -7.73
CA THR A 533 -13.71 -13.48 -8.70
C THR A 533 -12.80 -14.63 -9.15
N ASN A 534 -12.35 -15.48 -8.23
CA ASN A 534 -11.53 -16.65 -8.58
C ASN A 534 -12.30 -17.67 -9.43
N GLU A 535 -13.59 -17.89 -9.16
CA GLU A 535 -14.43 -18.76 -9.97
C GLU A 535 -14.63 -18.19 -11.39
N LEU A 536 -14.85 -16.88 -11.52
CA LEU A 536 -14.94 -16.22 -12.82
C LEU A 536 -13.62 -16.35 -13.61
N ASN A 537 -12.47 -16.10 -12.97
CA ASN A 537 -11.15 -16.29 -13.59
C ASN A 537 -10.94 -17.74 -14.06
N ARG A 538 -11.37 -18.73 -13.26
CA ARG A 538 -11.28 -20.16 -13.64
C ARG A 538 -12.19 -20.51 -14.81
N TYR A 539 -13.39 -19.94 -14.85
CA TYR A 539 -14.38 -20.24 -15.87
C TYR A 539 -14.06 -19.59 -17.23
N PHE A 540 -13.76 -18.28 -17.23
CA PHE A 540 -13.51 -17.53 -18.46
C PHE A 540 -12.04 -17.59 -18.93
N GLY A 541 -11.12 -17.95 -18.04
CA GLY A 541 -9.70 -18.15 -18.38
C GLY A 541 -9.02 -16.90 -18.96
N ASN A 542 -8.00 -17.15 -19.77
CA ASN A 542 -7.09 -16.12 -20.32
C ASN A 542 -7.70 -15.26 -21.44
N ASP A 543 -8.92 -15.56 -21.87
CA ASP A 543 -9.63 -14.83 -22.92
C ASP A 543 -10.34 -13.57 -22.41
N THR A 544 -10.30 -13.35 -21.08
CA THR A 544 -10.95 -12.22 -20.43
C THR A 544 -10.02 -11.48 -19.49
N LEU A 545 -10.19 -10.16 -19.41
CA LEU A 545 -9.67 -9.35 -18.32
C LEU A 545 -10.79 -9.09 -17.31
N LEU A 546 -10.52 -9.34 -16.03
CA LEU A 546 -11.43 -9.16 -14.93
C LEU A 546 -10.90 -8.05 -14.03
N PHE A 547 -11.68 -6.97 -13.94
CA PHE A 547 -11.41 -5.81 -13.11
C PHE A 547 -12.34 -5.81 -11.89
N VAL A 548 -11.77 -5.65 -10.70
CA VAL A 548 -12.49 -5.60 -9.42
C VAL A 548 -11.73 -4.79 -8.38
N ASP A 549 -12.48 -4.07 -7.55
CA ASP A 549 -11.99 -3.42 -6.33
C ASP A 549 -12.28 -4.34 -5.13
N LEU A 550 -11.26 -5.00 -4.59
CA LEU A 550 -11.40 -5.89 -3.43
C LEU A 550 -11.42 -5.15 -2.09
N LEU A 551 -11.17 -3.84 -2.06
CA LEU A 551 -11.17 -3.04 -0.83
C LEU A 551 -12.54 -2.44 -0.53
N GLU A 552 -13.19 -1.83 -1.52
CA GLU A 552 -14.48 -1.12 -1.35
C GLU A 552 -15.47 -1.35 -2.51
N GLY A 553 -15.08 -2.12 -3.52
CA GLY A 553 -15.87 -2.34 -4.73
C GLY A 553 -17.14 -3.14 -4.50
N SER A 554 -18.15 -2.87 -5.32
CA SER A 554 -19.36 -3.69 -5.41
C SER A 554 -19.68 -4.11 -6.84
N THR A 555 -18.68 -4.07 -7.70
CA THR A 555 -18.83 -4.27 -9.14
C THR A 555 -17.63 -5.05 -9.64
N ILE A 556 -17.88 -6.04 -10.50
CA ILE A 556 -16.85 -6.70 -11.30
C ILE A 556 -17.07 -6.30 -12.76
N VAL A 557 -15.99 -6.02 -13.49
CA VAL A 557 -16.07 -5.75 -14.93
C VAL A 557 -15.27 -6.80 -15.68
N LEU A 558 -15.91 -7.46 -16.64
CA LEU A 558 -15.30 -8.42 -17.55
C LEU A 558 -15.10 -7.77 -18.91
N MET A 559 -13.87 -7.79 -19.42
CA MET A 559 -13.55 -7.43 -20.80
C MET A 559 -13.14 -8.67 -21.56
N PHE A 560 -13.88 -8.99 -22.62
CA PHE A 560 -13.56 -10.11 -23.49
C PHE A 560 -12.57 -9.68 -24.56
N ASN A 561 -11.64 -10.56 -24.91
CA ASN A 561 -10.73 -10.34 -26.02
C ASN A 561 -11.54 -10.18 -27.33
N PRO A 562 -11.46 -9.04 -28.04
CA PRO A 562 -12.24 -8.80 -29.26
C PRO A 562 -11.95 -9.80 -30.38
N SER A 563 -10.79 -10.47 -30.36
CA SER A 563 -10.45 -11.50 -31.34
C SER A 563 -11.22 -12.81 -31.13
N THR A 564 -11.76 -13.04 -29.94
CA THR A 564 -12.56 -14.23 -29.61
C THR A 564 -13.98 -14.11 -30.17
N THR A 565 -14.62 -15.24 -30.45
CA THR A 565 -16.02 -15.28 -30.93
C THR A 565 -16.97 -14.56 -29.98
N LEU A 566 -16.85 -14.80 -28.66
CA LEU A 566 -17.66 -14.14 -27.65
C LEU A 566 -17.38 -12.63 -27.56
N GLY A 567 -16.11 -12.21 -27.69
CA GLY A 567 -15.73 -10.80 -27.72
C GLY A 567 -16.33 -10.03 -28.91
N LYS A 568 -16.39 -10.66 -30.09
CA LYS A 568 -17.04 -10.06 -31.28
C LYS A 568 -18.53 -9.84 -31.05
N VAL A 569 -19.25 -10.85 -30.53
CA VAL A 569 -20.70 -10.77 -30.25
C VAL A 569 -21.02 -9.65 -29.26
N ILE A 570 -20.24 -9.51 -28.19
CA ILE A 570 -20.43 -8.46 -27.18
C ILE A 570 -20.18 -7.06 -27.79
N THR A 571 -19.19 -6.94 -28.68
CA THR A 571 -18.84 -5.67 -29.34
C THR A 571 -19.94 -5.21 -30.31
N GLU A 572 -20.64 -6.15 -30.95
CA GLU A 572 -21.68 -5.88 -31.95
C GLU A 572 -23.06 -5.57 -31.33
N LYS A 573 -23.23 -5.62 -30.00
CA LYS A 573 -24.50 -5.39 -29.27
C LYS A 573 -25.68 -6.22 -29.80
N ASN A 574 -25.42 -7.41 -30.33
CA ASN A 574 -26.48 -8.27 -30.87
C ASN A 574 -27.18 -9.05 -29.74
N GLU A 575 -28.44 -8.70 -29.45
CA GLU A 575 -29.27 -9.32 -28.40
C GLU A 575 -29.84 -10.71 -28.75
N SER A 576 -29.42 -11.33 -29.86
CA SER A 576 -30.07 -12.54 -30.37
C SER A 576 -29.08 -13.66 -30.76
N CYS A 577 -29.33 -14.87 -30.21
CA CYS A 577 -29.41 -16.19 -30.89
C CYS A 577 -28.79 -17.39 -30.14
N GLU A 578 -29.71 -18.18 -29.58
CA GLU A 578 -29.84 -19.63 -29.33
C GLU A 578 -28.74 -20.52 -28.72
N LEU A 579 -29.22 -21.30 -27.74
CA LEU A 579 -28.56 -22.25 -26.86
C LEU A 579 -28.51 -23.64 -27.48
N SER A 580 -27.36 -24.31 -27.48
CA SER A 580 -27.34 -25.77 -27.44
C SER A 580 -26.18 -26.34 -26.59
N THR A 581 -26.59 -26.92 -25.47
CA THR A 581 -25.97 -27.98 -24.66
C THR A 581 -24.55 -27.82 -24.09
N LEU A 582 -24.46 -28.08 -22.78
CA LEU A 582 -23.27 -28.34 -21.97
C LEU A 582 -22.08 -28.96 -22.75
N LEU A 583 -20.88 -28.39 -22.54
CA LEU A 583 -19.53 -28.86 -22.92
C LEU A 583 -18.93 -28.20 -24.20
N PRO A 584 -17.73 -28.60 -24.64
CA PRO A 584 -16.48 -27.82 -24.69
C PRO A 584 -16.28 -26.98 -25.97
N LYS A 585 -15.51 -25.90 -25.81
CA LYS A 585 -14.72 -25.11 -26.80
C LYS A 585 -15.34 -24.57 -28.11
N GLU A 586 -16.56 -24.91 -28.54
CA GLU A 586 -17.08 -24.41 -29.84
C GLU A 586 -18.57 -24.00 -29.86
N SER A 587 -19.13 -23.54 -28.73
CA SER A 587 -20.50 -23.02 -28.68
C SER A 587 -20.53 -21.51 -28.45
N ILE A 588 -21.24 -20.77 -29.29
CA ILE A 588 -21.48 -19.32 -29.12
C ILE A 588 -22.52 -19.15 -28.00
N MET A 589 -22.21 -18.39 -26.96
CA MET A 589 -23.12 -18.08 -25.84
C MET A 589 -23.79 -16.73 -26.08
N THR A 590 -25.12 -16.64 -25.94
CA THR A 590 -25.83 -15.35 -26.01
C THR A 590 -25.57 -14.49 -24.78
N TYR A 591 -25.80 -13.18 -24.89
CA TYR A 591 -25.74 -12.29 -23.73
C TYR A 591 -26.73 -12.69 -22.61
N GLY A 592 -27.95 -13.12 -22.98
CA GLY A 592 -28.96 -13.60 -22.03
C GLY A 592 -28.50 -14.85 -21.28
N GLU A 593 -27.85 -15.78 -21.98
CA GLU A 593 -27.25 -16.98 -21.39
C GLU A 593 -26.08 -16.65 -20.49
N LEU A 594 -25.18 -15.78 -20.93
CA LEU A 594 -24.04 -15.33 -20.13
C LEU A 594 -24.50 -14.67 -18.83
N LYS A 595 -25.50 -13.80 -18.91
CA LYS A 595 -26.15 -13.20 -17.74
C LYS A 595 -26.73 -14.27 -16.82
N LYS A 596 -27.37 -15.30 -17.36
CA LYS A 596 -27.91 -16.42 -16.58
C LYS A 596 -26.81 -17.25 -15.93
N VAL A 597 -25.73 -17.57 -16.64
CA VAL A 597 -24.57 -18.31 -16.11
C VAL A 597 -23.92 -17.54 -14.96
N ILE A 598 -23.63 -16.25 -15.16
CA ILE A 598 -23.03 -15.41 -14.11
C ILE A 598 -23.96 -15.32 -12.88
N LYS A 599 -25.28 -15.16 -13.08
CA LYS A 599 -26.26 -15.17 -11.98
C LYS A 599 -26.33 -16.52 -11.27
N LEU A 600 -26.21 -17.63 -11.99
CA LEU A 600 -26.18 -18.97 -11.40
C LEU A 600 -24.91 -19.22 -10.61
N MET A 601 -23.75 -18.79 -11.12
CA MET A 601 -22.46 -18.90 -10.42
C MET A 601 -22.44 -18.06 -9.15
N GLY A 602 -22.85 -16.80 -9.22
CA GLY A 602 -22.79 -15.89 -8.06
C GLY A 602 -23.99 -16.01 -7.11
N GLY A 603 -25.07 -16.67 -7.52
CA GLY A 603 -26.28 -16.81 -6.72
C GLY A 603 -26.82 -15.46 -6.24
N SER A 604 -27.10 -15.35 -4.94
CA SER A 604 -27.60 -14.12 -4.31
C SER A 604 -26.58 -12.97 -4.27
N LEU A 605 -25.29 -13.25 -4.51
CA LEU A 605 -24.25 -12.21 -4.57
C LEU A 605 -24.42 -11.29 -5.77
N VAL A 606 -24.99 -11.79 -6.88
CA VAL A 606 -25.14 -11.04 -8.13
C VAL A 606 -26.55 -10.43 -8.20
N LYS A 607 -26.63 -9.10 -8.09
CA LYS A 607 -27.87 -8.36 -8.29
C LYS A 607 -28.24 -8.27 -9.76
N ASP A 608 -27.29 -7.81 -10.58
CA ASP A 608 -27.53 -7.66 -12.00
C ASP A 608 -26.28 -7.78 -12.85
N VAL A 609 -26.48 -7.96 -14.15
CA VAL A 609 -25.42 -7.99 -15.17
C VAL A 609 -25.86 -7.11 -16.33
N THR A 610 -25.01 -6.16 -16.72
CA THR A 610 -25.23 -5.12 -17.74
C THR A 610 -24.03 -5.00 -18.69
N ILE A 611 -24.25 -4.49 -19.91
CA ILE A 611 -23.17 -4.15 -20.87
C ILE A 611 -22.87 -2.65 -20.76
N LEU A 612 -21.59 -2.27 -20.76
CA LEU A 612 -21.08 -0.90 -20.64
C LEU A 612 -20.92 -0.16 -21.97
#